data_AF-A0A914IUF4-F1
#
_entry.id   AF-A0A914IUF4-F1
#
_cell.length_a   1.000
_cell.length_b   1.000
_cell.length_c   1.000
_cell.angle_alpha   90.00
_cell.angle_beta   90.00
_cell.angle_gamma   90.00
#
_symmetry.space_group_name_H-M   'P 1'
#
loop_
_entity.id
_entity.type
_entity.pdbx_description
1 polymer ?
#
loop_
_entity_poly.entity_id
_entity_poly.type
_entity_poly.pdbx_seq_one_letter_code
_entity_poly.pdbx_strand_id
1 'polypeptide(L)'
;MYFRVDKCPMQAAADIHYCAAQGRDHRQCCVRNGVASTLAGPKCLTFCDQRPGNVTQLDFSYMACYDRFDSMKSCFYHDLTQQSRRSFRSLH
;
A
#
# COMPACT_ATOMS: atom_id res chain seq x y z
N MET A 1 2.33 15.09 5.29
CA MET A 1 1.43 14.32 4.41
C MET A 1 -0.03 14.79 4.35
N TYR A 2 -0.73 15.16 5.43
CA TYR A 2 -2.11 15.70 5.30
C TYR A 2 -2.17 17.20 4.93
N PHE A 3 -1.22 18.01 5.42
CA PHE A 3 -1.09 19.45 5.11
C PHE A 3 0.13 19.78 4.21
N ARG A 4 0.50 18.87 3.30
CA ARG A 4 1.76 18.84 2.52
C ARG A 4 2.46 20.21 2.32
N VAL A 5 3.54 20.42 3.08
CA VAL A 5 4.78 21.05 2.57
C VAL A 5 5.57 20.04 1.71
N ASP A 6 5.02 18.83 1.50
CA ASP A 6 5.62 17.76 0.72
C ASP A 6 5.42 18.02 -0.78
N LYS A 7 6.53 18.14 -1.53
CA LYS A 7 6.56 18.46 -2.97
C LYS A 7 5.89 17.43 -3.89
N CYS A 8 5.54 16.25 -3.40
CA CYS A 8 5.01 15.16 -4.23
C CYS A 8 3.48 15.24 -4.34
N PRO A 9 2.89 15.32 -5.55
CA PRO A 9 1.43 15.31 -5.77
C PRO A 9 0.80 13.96 -5.38
N MET A 10 -0.53 13.93 -5.16
CA MET A 10 -1.24 12.72 -4.69
C MET A 10 -1.11 11.57 -5.69
N GLN A 11 -1.03 11.90 -6.97
CA GLN A 11 -0.82 10.99 -8.07
C GLN A 11 0.55 10.28 -7.96
N ALA A 12 1.60 11.01 -7.61
CA ALA A 12 2.93 10.42 -7.42
C ALA A 12 2.98 9.44 -6.25
N ALA A 13 2.12 9.64 -5.24
CA ALA A 13 2.01 8.67 -4.16
C ALA A 13 1.45 7.33 -4.66
N ALA A 14 0.53 7.31 -5.62
CA ALA A 14 0.06 6.07 -6.24
C ALA A 14 1.23 5.25 -6.81
N ASP A 15 2.07 5.90 -7.63
CA ASP A 15 3.21 5.27 -8.29
C ASP A 15 4.26 4.77 -7.28
N ILE A 16 4.51 5.55 -6.23
CA ILE A 16 5.42 5.14 -5.15
C ILE A 16 4.91 3.88 -4.44
N HIS A 17 3.61 3.80 -4.15
CA HIS A 17 3.02 2.63 -3.49
C HIS A 17 3.05 1.41 -4.41
N TYR A 18 2.74 1.58 -5.70
CA TYR A 18 2.81 0.52 -6.70
C TYR A 18 4.20 -0.11 -6.75
N CYS A 19 5.23 0.72 -6.83
CA CYS A 19 6.63 0.26 -6.79
C CYS A 19 6.97 -0.44 -5.47
N ALA A 20 6.55 0.11 -4.32
CA ALA A 20 6.84 -0.45 -3.01
C ALA A 20 6.16 -1.82 -2.77
N ALA A 21 4.95 -2.02 -3.32
CA ALA A 21 4.19 -3.26 -3.16
C ALA A 21 4.65 -4.40 -4.09
N GLN A 22 5.60 -4.13 -5.01
CA GLN A 22 6.18 -5.10 -5.95
C GLN A 22 5.15 -5.80 -6.85
N GLY A 23 4.05 -5.12 -7.20
CA GLY A 23 3.05 -5.67 -8.11
C GLY A 23 2.16 -6.78 -7.49
N ARG A 24 2.05 -6.85 -6.16
CA ARG A 24 1.36 -7.95 -5.45
C ARG A 24 0.10 -7.51 -4.71
N ASP A 25 -0.66 -8.51 -4.27
CA ASP A 25 -1.87 -8.35 -3.47
C ASP A 25 -1.57 -8.51 -1.97
N HIS A 26 -1.70 -7.41 -1.23
CA HIS A 26 -1.50 -7.32 0.22
C HIS A 26 -2.80 -7.17 0.99
N ARG A 27 -3.97 -7.27 0.33
CA ARG A 27 -5.28 -6.98 0.95
C ARG A 27 -5.52 -7.77 2.23
N GLN A 28 -5.11 -9.03 2.28
CA GLN A 28 -5.26 -9.86 3.47
C GLN A 28 -4.52 -9.28 4.69
N CYS A 29 -3.30 -8.76 4.49
CA CYS A 29 -2.56 -8.07 5.54
C CYS A 29 -3.21 -6.74 5.91
N CYS A 30 -3.60 -5.95 4.90
CA CYS A 30 -4.20 -4.64 5.10
C CYS A 30 -5.53 -4.67 5.85
N VAL A 31 -6.40 -5.64 5.56
CA VAL A 31 -7.66 -5.83 6.28
C VAL A 31 -7.40 -6.12 7.76
N ARG A 32 -6.46 -7.03 8.06
CA ARG A 32 -6.09 -7.35 9.45
C ARG A 32 -5.49 -6.15 10.20
N ASN A 33 -4.81 -5.26 9.49
CA ASN A 33 -4.18 -4.07 10.07
C ASN A 33 -5.07 -2.82 10.00
N GLY A 34 -6.38 -2.96 9.74
CA GLY A 34 -7.34 -1.87 9.84
C GLY A 34 -7.23 -0.81 8.75
N VAL A 35 -6.67 -1.14 7.57
CA VAL A 35 -6.58 -0.19 6.45
C VAL A 35 -7.96 0.25 5.95
N ALA A 36 -8.97 -0.62 6.04
CA ALA A 36 -10.36 -0.29 5.68
C ALA A 36 -11.12 0.49 6.78
N SER A 37 -10.49 0.79 7.93
CA SER A 37 -11.15 1.44 9.06
C SER A 37 -11.06 2.98 9.03
N THR A 38 -10.74 3.58 7.88
CA THR A 38 -10.66 5.03 7.72
C THR A 38 -12.01 5.60 7.27
N LEU A 39 -12.11 6.92 7.17
CA LEU A 39 -13.30 7.57 6.62
C LEU A 39 -13.59 7.17 5.16
N ALA A 40 -12.56 6.82 4.38
CA ALA A 40 -12.70 6.35 3.00
C ALA A 40 -13.04 4.84 2.92
N GLY A 41 -13.06 4.14 4.06
CA GLY A 41 -13.55 2.78 4.18
C GLY A 41 -12.80 1.77 3.28
N PRO A 42 -13.52 0.83 2.66
CA PRO A 42 -12.93 -0.21 1.80
C PRO A 42 -12.13 0.33 0.60
N LYS A 43 -12.36 1.59 0.17
CA LYS A 43 -11.58 2.21 -0.92
C LYS A 43 -10.08 2.18 -0.65
N CYS A 44 -9.67 2.21 0.62
CA CYS A 44 -8.25 2.18 0.98
C CYS A 44 -7.57 0.85 0.68
N LEU A 45 -8.33 -0.23 0.46
CA LEU A 45 -7.78 -1.52 0.05
C LEU A 45 -7.26 -1.50 -1.39
N THR A 46 -7.63 -0.50 -2.20
CA THR A 46 -7.03 -0.27 -3.51
C THR A 46 -5.52 -0.05 -3.43
N PHE A 47 -5.02 0.63 -2.38
CA PHE A 47 -3.57 0.78 -2.18
C PHE A 47 -2.86 -0.53 -1.82
N CYS A 48 -3.61 -1.55 -1.41
CA CYS A 48 -3.08 -2.83 -1.01
C CYS A 48 -3.08 -3.87 -2.13
N ASP A 49 -3.96 -3.73 -3.11
CA ASP A 49 -3.91 -4.53 -4.35
C ASP A 49 -3.16 -3.73 -5.41
N GLN A 50 -1.90 -4.06 -5.62
CA GLN A 50 -1.03 -3.36 -6.57
C GLN A 50 -0.71 -4.24 -7.78
N ARG A 51 -1.53 -5.24 -8.08
CA ARG A 51 -1.33 -6.08 -9.26
C ARG A 51 -1.47 -5.28 -10.56
N PRO A 52 -0.65 -5.55 -11.59
CA PRO A 52 -0.76 -4.89 -12.88
C PRO A 52 -2.18 -5.02 -13.47
N GLY A 53 -2.67 -3.94 -14.10
CA GLY A 53 -3.99 -3.92 -14.76
C GLY A 53 -5.13 -3.31 -13.95
N ASN A 54 -4.93 -3.05 -12.64
CA ASN A 54 -5.92 -2.40 -11.78
C ASN A 54 -5.48 -0.98 -11.37
N VAL A 55 -5.13 -0.15 -12.35
CA VAL A 55 -4.68 1.23 -12.10
C VAL A 55 -5.89 2.09 -11.73
N THR A 56 -6.00 2.45 -10.47
CA THR A 56 -7.06 3.34 -9.99
C THR A 56 -6.58 4.79 -10.05
N GLN A 57 -7.33 5.66 -10.72
CA GLN A 57 -7.08 7.09 -10.67
C GLN A 57 -7.44 7.62 -9.27
N LEU A 58 -6.42 8.09 -8.54
CA LEU A 58 -6.61 8.60 -7.18
C LEU A 58 -7.10 10.04 -7.22
N ASP A 59 -8.25 10.28 -6.58
CA ASP A 59 -8.78 11.62 -6.30
C ASP A 59 -8.67 11.95 -4.80
N PHE A 60 -9.19 13.11 -4.40
CA PHE A 60 -9.17 13.56 -3.00
C PHE A 60 -10.00 12.68 -2.05
N SER A 61 -10.93 11.86 -2.54
CA SER A 61 -11.70 10.93 -1.70
C SER A 61 -10.83 9.82 -1.08
N TYR A 62 -9.61 9.63 -1.58
CA TYR A 62 -8.62 8.69 -1.03
C TYR A 62 -7.72 9.31 0.04
N MET A 63 -7.84 10.61 0.34
CA MET A 63 -6.96 11.27 1.33
C MET A 63 -7.03 10.63 2.71
N ALA A 64 -8.22 10.24 3.17
CA ALA A 64 -8.38 9.57 4.47
C ALA A 64 -7.66 8.21 4.55
N CYS A 65 -7.28 7.60 3.42
CA CYS A 65 -6.50 6.37 3.43
C CYS A 65 -5.09 6.57 3.99
N TYR A 66 -4.54 7.78 3.88
CA TYR A 66 -3.17 8.07 4.33
C TYR A 66 -3.03 8.03 5.86
N ASP A 67 -4.12 8.09 6.61
CA ASP A 67 -4.12 7.84 8.07
C ASP A 67 -3.62 6.43 8.41
N ARG A 68 -3.69 5.50 7.45
CA ARG A 68 -3.21 4.12 7.56
C ARG A 68 -1.98 3.84 6.69
N PHE A 69 -1.29 4.88 6.22
CA PHE A 69 -0.11 4.75 5.36
C PHE A 69 0.97 3.82 5.97
N ASP A 70 1.28 3.99 7.26
CA ASP A 70 2.27 3.15 7.94
C ASP A 70 1.84 1.69 8.03
N SER A 71 0.54 1.43 8.21
CA SER A 71 -0.02 0.08 8.19
C SER A 71 0.15 -0.59 6.82
N MET A 72 -0.06 0.16 5.72
CA MET A 72 0.18 -0.34 4.36
C MET A 72 1.67 -0.65 4.15
N LYS A 73 2.56 0.28 4.50
CA LYS A 73 4.01 0.12 4.37
C LYS A 73 4.52 -1.09 5.16
N SER A 74 4.02 -1.29 6.37
CA SER A 74 4.35 -2.44 7.21
C SER A 74 4.00 -3.76 6.51
N CYS A 75 2.82 -3.84 5.91
CA CYS A 75 2.42 -5.03 5.14
C CYS A 75 3.37 -5.33 3.98
N PHE A 76 3.76 -4.31 3.20
CA PHE A 76 4.69 -4.49 2.09
C PHE A 76 6.06 -4.97 2.58
N TYR A 77 6.56 -4.39 3.66
CA TYR A 77 7.82 -4.76 4.28
C TYR A 77 7.80 -6.19 4.86
N HIS A 78 6.71 -6.59 5.51
CA HIS A 78 6.55 -7.94 6.04
C HIS A 78 6.56 -9.00 4.95
N ASP A 79 5.98 -8.71 3.80
CA ASP A 79 5.98 -9.64 2.67
C ASP A 79 7.36 -9.70 2.00
N LEU A 80 8.02 -8.55 1.81
CA LEU A 80 9.41 -8.45 1.35
C LEU A 80 10.37 -9.30 2.19
N THR A 81 10.31 -9.16 3.52
CA THR A 81 11.18 -9.89 4.45
C THR A 81 10.89 -11.39 4.46
N GLN A 82 9.63 -11.80 4.34
CA GLN A 82 9.27 -13.21 4.22
C GLN A 82 9.80 -13.83 2.92
N GLN A 83 9.72 -13.11 1.80
CA GLN A 83 10.25 -13.59 0.53
C GLN A 83 11.76 -13.71 0.53
N SER A 84 12.47 -12.71 1.06
CA SER A 84 13.92 -12.77 1.21
C SER A 84 14.35 -13.99 2.04
N ARG A 85 13.65 -14.27 3.16
CA ARG A 85 13.90 -15.46 3.99
C ARG A 85 13.62 -16.76 3.25
N ARG A 86 12.53 -16.84 2.47
CA ARG A 86 12.19 -18.03 1.66
C ARG A 86 13.22 -18.27 0.55
N SER A 87 13.64 -17.22 -0.14
CA SER A 87 14.67 -17.28 -1.18
C SER A 87 16.00 -17.79 -0.60
N PHE A 88 16.43 -17.23 0.53
CA PHE A 88 17.63 -17.70 1.23
C PHE A 88 17.53 -19.16 1.67
N ARG A 89 16.37 -19.61 2.17
CA ARG A 89 16.12 -21.02 2.53
C ARG A 89 16.07 -21.96 1.33
N SER A 90 15.74 -21.48 0.13
CA SER A 90 15.70 -22.31 -1.08
C SER A 90 17.08 -22.53 -1.70
N LEU A 91 18.09 -21.75 -1.26
CA LEU A 91 19.47 -21.82 -1.73
C LEU A 91 20.34 -22.78 -0.89
N HIS A 92 19.79 -23.32 0.20
CA HIS A 92 20.53 -24.08 1.22
C HIS A 92 19.79 -25.36 1.60
#